data_AF-A0A7S0NFB9-F1
#
_entry.id   AF-A0A7S0NFB9-F1
#
_cell.length_a   1.000
_cell.length_b   1.000
_cell.length_c   1.000
_cell.angle_alpha   90.00
_cell.angle_beta   90.00
_cell.angle_gamma   90.00
#
_symmetry.space_group_name_H-M   'P 1'
#
loop_
_entity.id
_entity.type
_entity.pdbx_description
1 polymer ?
#
loop_
_entity_poly.entity_id
_entity_poly.type
_entity_poly.pdbx_seq_one_letter_code
_entity_poly.pdbx_strand_id
1 'polypeptide(L)'
;MSLAFLAKKSWHTANINNQERVWLKEQEKEREKKKTELLQKQMKEEREMEELRQLQGGGQSTQNKLTWMYAPPISVQADADEYLMGKPKEDDKEDEHLKKVMKNEAVSQAFVEKQKDAISAYRDDMNKIRDDPLFAIKHAEKKQRERMLDNPLKVAEFKKDLEEKRLAKEAKKAAKKEAKKMKKEGKRRHDSDDDKDDWK
;
A
#
# COMPACT_ATOMS: atom_id res chain seq x y z
N MET A 1 -40.20 19.60 -21.15
CA MET A 1 -39.43 18.99 -22.27
C MET A 1 -38.07 18.58 -21.73
N SER A 2 -37.65 17.32 -21.88
CA SER A 2 -36.44 16.80 -21.24
C SER A 2 -35.16 17.23 -21.99
N LEU A 3 -34.09 17.51 -21.23
CA LEU A 3 -32.77 17.94 -21.73
C LEU A 3 -31.96 16.79 -22.36
N ALA A 4 -32.58 15.65 -22.69
CA ALA A 4 -31.89 14.44 -23.13
C ALA A 4 -31.10 14.62 -24.44
N PHE A 5 -31.50 15.56 -25.30
CA PHE A 5 -30.78 15.88 -26.53
C PHE A 5 -29.36 16.44 -26.27
N LEU A 6 -29.11 17.00 -25.08
CA LEU A 6 -27.78 17.50 -24.72
C LEU A 6 -26.75 16.38 -24.59
N ALA A 7 -27.14 15.18 -24.16
CA ALA A 7 -26.23 14.03 -24.05
C ALA A 7 -25.70 13.54 -25.40
N LYS A 8 -26.40 13.84 -26.51
CA LYS A 8 -25.92 13.59 -27.89
C LYS A 8 -24.85 14.60 -28.35
N LYS A 9 -24.65 15.70 -27.63
CA LYS A 9 -23.64 16.72 -28.00
C LYS A 9 -22.26 16.30 -27.50
N SER A 10 -21.24 16.51 -28.33
CA SER A 10 -19.85 16.08 -28.06
C SER A 10 -19.19 16.76 -26.85
N TRP A 11 -19.64 17.96 -26.48
CA TRP A 11 -19.09 18.74 -25.37
C TRP A 11 -19.81 18.51 -24.04
N HIS A 12 -20.94 17.80 -24.04
CA HIS A 12 -21.75 17.65 -22.83
C HIS A 12 -21.19 16.55 -21.93
N THR A 13 -21.17 16.78 -20.61
CA THR A 13 -20.57 15.86 -19.62
C THR A 13 -21.32 14.53 -19.50
N ALA A 14 -22.63 14.53 -19.78
CA ALA A 14 -23.44 13.32 -19.80
C ALA A 14 -23.29 12.47 -21.10
N ASN A 15 -22.44 12.90 -22.03
CA ASN A 15 -22.11 12.08 -23.20
C ASN A 15 -21.26 10.88 -22.76
N ILE A 16 -21.63 9.68 -23.22
CA ILE A 16 -20.96 8.41 -22.89
C ILE A 16 -19.46 8.50 -23.17
N ASN A 17 -19.05 9.05 -24.31
CA ASN A 17 -17.64 9.16 -24.68
C ASN A 17 -16.86 10.09 -23.72
N ASN A 18 -17.51 11.12 -23.18
CA ASN A 18 -16.87 12.01 -22.21
C ASN A 18 -16.79 11.36 -20.83
N GLN A 19 -17.81 10.60 -20.44
CA GLN A 19 -17.79 9.81 -19.20
C GLN A 19 -16.68 8.76 -19.23
N GLU A 20 -16.49 8.07 -20.34
CA GLU A 20 -15.38 7.13 -20.54
C GLU A 20 -14.02 7.82 -20.42
N ARG A 21 -13.84 8.99 -21.04
CA ARG A 21 -12.58 9.76 -20.92
C ARG A 21 -12.30 10.21 -19.49
N VAL A 22 -13.33 10.62 -18.76
CA VAL A 22 -13.21 10.97 -17.34
C VAL A 22 -12.82 9.74 -16.53
N TRP A 23 -13.50 8.61 -16.75
CA TRP A 23 -13.22 7.36 -16.06
C TRP A 23 -11.78 6.86 -16.28
N LEU A 24 -11.30 6.90 -17.53
CA LEU A 24 -9.91 6.54 -17.85
C LEU A 24 -8.90 7.45 -17.13
N LYS A 25 -9.14 8.76 -17.11
CA LYS A 25 -8.27 9.70 -16.39
C LYS A 25 -8.34 9.52 -14.88
N GLU A 26 -9.50 9.19 -14.33
CA GLU A 26 -9.66 8.87 -12.92
C GLU A 26 -8.91 7.60 -12.54
N GLN A 27 -8.98 6.57 -13.40
CA GLN A 27 -8.23 5.32 -13.20
C GLN A 27 -6.71 5.54 -13.30
N GLU A 28 -6.24 6.31 -14.27
CA GLU A 28 -4.84 6.69 -14.39
C GLU A 28 -4.36 7.45 -13.15
N LYS A 29 -5.13 8.45 -12.70
CA LYS A 29 -4.85 9.20 -11.48
C LYS A 29 -4.82 8.30 -10.24
N GLU A 30 -5.67 7.27 -10.17
CA GLU A 30 -5.65 6.31 -9.08
C GLU A 30 -4.38 5.44 -9.10
N ARG A 31 -3.92 5.01 -10.29
CA ARG A 31 -2.66 4.28 -10.45
C ARG A 31 -1.45 5.14 -10.07
N GLU A 32 -1.42 6.39 -10.49
CA GLU A 32 -0.37 7.35 -10.10
C GLU A 32 -0.35 7.55 -8.58
N LYS A 33 -1.51 7.76 -7.96
CA LYS A 33 -1.62 7.87 -6.50
C LYS A 33 -1.05 6.64 -5.80
N LYS A 34 -1.45 5.44 -6.21
CA LYS A 34 -0.91 4.18 -5.65
C LYS A 34 0.61 4.10 -5.80
N LYS A 35 1.16 4.50 -6.96
CA LYS A 35 2.61 4.55 -7.17
C LYS A 35 3.29 5.54 -6.23
N THR A 36 2.71 6.73 -6.05
CA THR A 36 3.24 7.74 -5.12
C THR A 36 3.15 7.30 -3.66
N GLU A 37 2.08 6.61 -3.27
CA GLU A 37 1.91 6.07 -1.92
C GLU A 37 2.94 4.99 -1.61
N LEU A 38 3.22 4.10 -2.57
CA LEU A 38 4.29 3.11 -2.44
C LEU A 38 5.66 3.79 -2.26
N LEU A 39 5.95 4.82 -3.06
CA LEU A 39 7.22 5.56 -2.95
C LEU A 39 7.33 6.29 -1.60
N GLN A 40 6.25 6.91 -1.12
CA GLN A 40 6.21 7.54 0.19
C GLN A 40 6.42 6.52 1.31
N LYS A 41 5.85 5.32 1.17
CA LYS A 41 6.05 4.21 2.11
C LYS A 41 7.50 3.77 2.15
N GLN A 42 8.15 3.61 0.99
CA GLN A 42 9.58 3.29 0.89
C GLN A 42 10.44 4.37 1.54
N MET A 43 10.21 5.65 1.24
CA MET A 43 10.96 6.75 1.88
C MET A 43 10.78 6.78 3.41
N LYS A 44 9.58 6.42 3.89
CA LYS A 44 9.31 6.36 5.33
C LYS A 44 10.03 5.19 5.98
N GLU A 45 10.00 4.01 5.35
CA GLU A 45 10.74 2.82 5.80
C GLU A 45 12.24 3.09 5.81
N GLU A 46 12.78 3.74 4.77
CA GLU A 46 14.19 4.15 4.72
C GLU A 46 14.54 5.09 5.89
N ARG A 47 13.69 6.08 6.17
CA ARG A 47 13.88 6.99 7.30
C ARG A 47 13.82 6.28 8.65
N GLU A 48 12.83 5.41 8.84
CA GLU A 48 12.71 4.62 10.08
C GLU A 48 13.93 3.71 10.29
N MET A 49 14.43 3.09 9.22
CA MET A 49 15.67 2.30 9.26
C MET A 49 16.90 3.15 9.56
N GLU A 50 16.99 4.35 8.98
CA GLU A 50 18.08 5.30 9.25
C GLU A 50 18.05 5.80 10.70
N GLU A 51 16.88 6.11 11.24
CA GLU A 51 16.69 6.50 12.65
C GLU A 51 17.08 5.38 13.61
N LEU A 52 16.64 4.13 13.35
CA LEU A 52 17.05 2.95 14.12
C LEU A 52 18.57 2.75 14.07
N ARG A 53 19.16 2.91 12.88
CA ARG A 53 20.61 2.78 12.68
C ARG A 53 21.38 3.88 13.41
N GLN A 54 20.87 5.11 13.45
CA GLN A 54 21.46 6.19 14.25
C GLN A 54 21.36 5.88 15.75
N LEU A 55 20.23 5.35 16.22
CA LEU A 55 20.00 5.01 17.62
C LEU A 55 20.86 3.82 18.10
N GLN A 56 21.14 2.85 17.23
CA GLN A 56 21.95 1.67 17.53
C GLN A 56 23.44 1.99 17.81
N GLY A 57 23.85 3.26 17.68
CA GLY A 57 25.22 3.71 17.93
C GLY A 57 26.01 3.80 16.63
N GLY A 58 26.09 5.02 16.09
CA GLY A 58 26.66 5.34 14.77
C GLY A 58 28.13 4.99 14.57
N GLY A 59 28.41 3.73 14.26
CA GLY A 59 29.65 3.30 13.62
C GLY A 59 29.40 2.94 12.16
N GLN A 60 30.09 3.61 11.23
CA GLN A 60 30.18 3.29 9.78
C GLN A 60 29.02 3.75 8.89
N SER A 61 28.70 5.06 8.89
CA SER A 61 27.73 5.69 7.97
C SER A 61 28.01 5.49 6.46
N THR A 62 29.18 5.01 6.04
CA THR A 62 29.64 5.10 4.64
C THR A 62 29.77 3.79 3.86
N GLN A 63 29.49 2.62 4.44
CA GLN A 63 29.74 1.33 3.78
C GLN A 63 28.69 0.94 2.72
N ASN A 64 27.42 1.37 2.86
CA ASN A 64 26.30 0.81 2.09
C ASN A 64 26.21 1.20 0.60
N LYS A 65 26.90 2.26 0.15
CA LYS A 65 26.84 2.66 -1.26
C LYS A 65 27.71 1.78 -2.16
N LEU A 66 28.72 1.14 -1.59
CA LEU A 66 29.69 0.32 -2.31
C LEU A 66 29.55 -1.17 -2.02
N THR A 67 28.73 -1.56 -1.04
CA THR A 67 28.52 -2.98 -0.71
C THR A 67 27.90 -3.74 -1.88
N TRP A 68 27.01 -3.15 -2.67
CA TRP A 68 26.47 -3.84 -3.85
C TRP A 68 27.53 -4.10 -4.94
N MET A 69 28.57 -3.27 -5.02
CA MET A 69 29.65 -3.36 -6.01
C MET A 69 30.80 -4.27 -5.54
N TYR A 70 31.03 -4.37 -4.23
CA TYR A 70 32.08 -5.19 -3.63
C TYR A 70 31.55 -6.38 -2.83
N ALA A 71 30.24 -6.63 -2.83
CA ALA A 71 29.69 -7.87 -2.30
C ALA A 71 30.20 -9.01 -3.20
N PRO A 72 31.03 -9.92 -2.68
CA PRO A 72 31.39 -11.10 -3.46
C PRO A 72 30.10 -11.86 -3.80
N PRO A 73 29.94 -12.34 -5.04
CA PRO A 73 28.80 -13.20 -5.37
C PRO A 73 28.80 -14.40 -4.41
N ILE A 74 27.61 -14.79 -3.96
CA ILE A 74 27.39 -15.79 -2.89
C ILE A 74 28.16 -17.11 -3.16
N SER A 75 28.43 -17.43 -4.42
CA SER A 75 29.19 -18.62 -4.84
C SER A 75 30.71 -18.53 -4.63
N VAL A 76 31.28 -17.36 -4.31
CA VAL A 76 32.73 -17.13 -4.25
C VAL A 76 33.25 -17.04 -2.81
N GLN A 77 32.37 -16.97 -1.82
CA GLN A 77 32.76 -16.79 -0.41
C GLN A 77 33.40 -18.03 0.23
N ALA A 78 33.15 -19.24 -0.29
CA ALA A 78 33.69 -20.47 0.31
C ALA A 78 35.13 -20.78 -0.15
N ASP A 79 35.50 -20.44 -1.38
CA ASP A 79 36.75 -20.94 -2.01
C ASP A 79 37.73 -19.83 -2.45
N ALA A 80 37.36 -18.55 -2.32
CA ALA A 80 38.19 -17.44 -2.83
C ALA A 80 39.56 -17.38 -2.16
N ASP A 81 39.63 -17.54 -0.83
CA ASP A 81 40.88 -17.44 -0.08
C ASP A 81 41.79 -18.65 -0.35
N GLU A 82 41.23 -19.84 -0.54
CA GLU A 82 42.00 -21.05 -0.86
C GLU A 82 42.52 -21.06 -2.31
N TYR A 83 41.74 -20.52 -3.24
CA TYR A 83 42.16 -20.35 -4.64
C TYR A 83 43.25 -19.28 -4.78
N LEU A 84 43.17 -18.19 -4.02
CA LEU A 84 44.22 -17.15 -4.00
C LEU A 84 45.53 -17.66 -3.36
N MET A 85 45.44 -18.67 -2.48
CA MET A 85 46.58 -19.37 -1.89
C MET A 85 47.17 -20.47 -2.81
N GLY A 86 46.74 -20.53 -4.07
CA GLY A 86 47.36 -21.35 -5.11
C GLY A 86 46.97 -22.82 -5.06
N LYS A 87 45.92 -23.20 -4.32
CA LYS A 87 45.36 -24.55 -4.45
C LYS A 87 44.72 -24.67 -5.85
N PRO A 88 45.15 -25.63 -6.68
CA PRO A 88 44.52 -25.83 -7.99
C PRO A 88 43.06 -26.20 -7.77
N LYS A 89 42.17 -25.53 -8.51
CA LYS A 89 40.76 -25.90 -8.59
C LYS A 89 40.72 -27.34 -9.12
N GLU A 90 40.30 -28.29 -8.30
CA GLU A 90 40.06 -29.64 -8.77
C GLU A 90 38.91 -29.56 -9.79
N ASP A 91 39.20 -29.89 -11.05
CA ASP A 91 38.15 -30.15 -12.03
C ASP A 91 37.40 -31.38 -11.53
N ASP A 92 36.26 -31.13 -10.87
CA ASP A 92 35.36 -32.18 -10.44
C ASP A 92 35.03 -33.05 -11.64
N LYS A 93 35.58 -34.27 -11.66
CA LYS A 93 35.18 -35.32 -12.58
C LYS A 93 33.79 -35.78 -12.16
N GLU A 94 32.79 -34.99 -12.56
CA GLU A 94 31.39 -35.14 -12.16
C GLU A 94 30.85 -36.55 -12.53
N ASP A 95 31.33 -37.19 -13.60
CA ASP A 95 30.72 -38.39 -14.16
C ASP A 95 31.01 -39.72 -13.43
N GLU A 96 32.13 -39.85 -12.71
CA GLU A 96 32.45 -41.07 -11.97
C GLU A 96 31.97 -41.01 -10.51
N HIS A 97 31.90 -39.81 -9.93
CA HIS A 97 31.41 -39.58 -8.57
C HIS A 97 29.88 -39.70 -8.50
N LEU A 98 29.14 -39.21 -9.50
CA LEU A 98 27.67 -39.32 -9.57
C LEU A 98 27.17 -40.77 -9.52
N LYS A 99 27.86 -41.71 -10.17
CA LYS A 99 27.49 -43.14 -10.18
C LYS A 99 27.78 -43.87 -8.87
N LYS A 100 28.79 -43.40 -8.11
CA LYS A 100 29.14 -43.94 -6.79
C LYS A 100 28.24 -43.38 -5.69
N VAL A 101 27.86 -42.11 -5.83
CA VAL A 101 26.96 -41.37 -4.94
C VAL A 101 25.55 -42.00 -4.97
N MET A 102 24.97 -42.31 -6.13
CA MET A 102 23.64 -42.94 -6.21
C MET A 102 23.50 -44.33 -5.55
N LYS A 103 24.61 -45.02 -5.27
CA LYS A 103 24.61 -46.35 -4.63
C LYS A 103 24.84 -46.30 -3.12
N ASN A 104 25.11 -45.11 -2.56
CA ASN A 104 25.36 -44.91 -1.14
C ASN A 104 24.07 -44.52 -0.39
N GLU A 105 23.77 -45.18 0.73
CA GLU A 105 22.71 -44.79 1.69
C GLU A 105 22.82 -43.33 2.13
N ALA A 106 24.03 -42.75 2.08
CA ALA A 106 24.31 -41.34 2.32
C ALA A 106 23.53 -40.37 1.41
N VAL A 107 23.17 -40.77 0.18
CA VAL A 107 22.38 -39.91 -0.73
C VAL A 107 20.90 -39.94 -0.39
N SER A 108 20.39 -41.08 0.07
CA SER A 108 19.04 -41.16 0.62
C SER A 108 18.91 -40.32 1.89
N GLN A 109 19.94 -40.33 2.75
CA GLN A 109 19.99 -39.48 3.95
C GLN A 109 20.13 -38.00 3.60
N ALA A 110 20.97 -37.63 2.64
CA ALA A 110 21.10 -36.25 2.16
C ALA A 110 19.80 -35.73 1.52
N PHE A 111 19.05 -36.58 0.80
CA PHE A 111 17.73 -36.20 0.28
C PHE A 111 16.72 -36.00 1.41
N VAL A 112 16.72 -36.88 2.41
CA VAL A 112 15.86 -36.76 3.60
C VAL A 112 16.23 -35.53 4.45
N GLU A 113 17.51 -35.21 4.58
CA GLU A 113 18.01 -34.00 5.25
C GLU A 113 17.59 -32.74 4.50
N LYS A 114 17.77 -32.71 3.18
CA LYS A 114 17.31 -31.59 2.35
C LYS A 114 15.78 -31.40 2.42
N GLN A 115 15.04 -32.49 2.58
CA GLN A 115 13.59 -32.44 2.80
C GLN A 115 13.23 -31.95 4.21
N LYS A 116 13.99 -32.34 5.24
CA LYS A 116 13.85 -31.82 6.62
C LYS A 116 14.19 -30.34 6.70
N ASP A 117 15.20 -29.88 5.99
CA ASP A 117 15.58 -28.46 5.92
C ASP A 117 14.48 -27.64 5.23
N ALA A 118 13.89 -28.15 4.15
CA ALA A 118 12.75 -27.51 3.51
C ALA A 118 11.51 -27.45 4.42
N ILE A 119 11.25 -28.51 5.20
CA ILE A 119 10.16 -28.54 6.17
C ILE A 119 10.44 -27.60 7.35
N SER A 120 11.69 -27.49 7.79
CA SER A 120 12.11 -26.54 8.83
C SER A 120 11.94 -25.10 8.35
N ALA A 121 12.43 -24.79 7.14
CA ALA A 121 12.26 -23.48 6.53
C ALA A 121 10.78 -23.09 6.39
N TYR A 122 9.92 -24.02 5.97
CA TYR A 122 8.47 -23.79 5.92
C TYR A 122 7.87 -23.51 7.31
N ARG A 123 8.29 -24.26 8.33
CA ARG A 123 7.82 -24.04 9.71
C ARG A 123 8.31 -22.70 10.25
N ASP A 124 9.55 -22.33 9.98
CA ASP A 124 10.13 -21.05 10.37
C ASP A 124 9.40 -19.90 9.68
N ASP A 125 9.06 -20.04 8.40
CA ASP A 125 8.26 -19.05 7.69
C ASP A 125 6.82 -18.96 8.22
N MET A 126 6.20 -20.08 8.58
CA MET A 126 4.90 -20.08 9.24
C MET A 126 4.94 -19.44 10.62
N ASN A 127 6.02 -19.63 11.39
CA ASN A 127 6.20 -19.00 12.69
C ASN A 127 6.46 -17.51 12.53
N LYS A 128 7.28 -17.07 11.57
CA LYS A 128 7.47 -15.65 11.24
C LYS A 128 6.15 -14.95 10.92
N ILE A 129 5.25 -15.61 10.17
CA ILE A 129 3.92 -15.05 9.84
C ILE A 129 3.00 -15.02 11.06
N ARG A 130 3.09 -16.02 11.95
CA ARG A 130 2.27 -16.09 13.18
C ARG A 130 2.73 -15.11 14.24
N ASP A 131 4.04 -14.96 14.39
CA ASP A 131 4.70 -14.12 15.39
C ASP A 131 4.90 -12.68 14.87
N ASP A 132 4.44 -12.36 13.66
CA ASP A 132 4.39 -10.98 13.15
C ASP A 132 3.36 -10.15 13.95
N PRO A 133 3.80 -9.13 14.71
CA PRO A 133 2.91 -8.29 15.51
C PRO A 133 1.91 -7.51 14.65
N LEU A 134 2.25 -7.14 13.42
CA LEU A 134 1.33 -6.43 12.53
C LEU A 134 0.22 -7.35 12.03
N PHE A 135 0.57 -8.59 11.71
CA PHE A 135 -0.41 -9.61 11.35
C PHE A 135 -1.36 -9.90 12.51
N ALA A 136 -0.85 -10.00 13.74
CA ALA A 136 -1.65 -10.19 14.95
C ALA A 136 -2.65 -9.04 15.17
N ILE A 137 -2.20 -7.78 15.03
CA ILE A 137 -3.06 -6.59 15.15
C ILE A 137 -4.16 -6.60 14.08
N LYS A 138 -3.81 -6.88 12.82
CA LYS A 138 -4.77 -6.94 11.71
C LYS A 138 -5.82 -8.03 11.91
N HIS A 139 -5.39 -9.20 12.39
CA HIS A 139 -6.30 -10.30 12.70
C HIS A 139 -7.24 -9.94 13.86
N ALA A 140 -6.72 -9.30 14.91
CA ALA A 140 -7.52 -8.80 16.03
C ALA A 140 -8.55 -7.75 15.58
N GLU A 141 -8.16 -6.80 14.72
CA GLU A 141 -9.05 -5.79 14.14
C GLU A 141 -10.18 -6.44 13.32
N LYS A 142 -9.83 -7.41 12.46
CA LYS A 142 -10.82 -8.15 11.67
C LYS A 142 -11.81 -8.89 12.57
N LYS A 143 -11.33 -9.61 13.58
CA LYS A 143 -12.16 -10.33 14.55
C LYS A 143 -13.07 -9.39 15.35
N GLN A 144 -12.58 -8.21 15.73
CA GLN A 144 -13.42 -7.20 16.39
C GLN A 144 -14.51 -6.67 15.46
N ARG A 145 -14.18 -6.42 14.19
CA ARG A 145 -15.16 -6.00 13.17
C ARG A 145 -16.25 -7.04 12.98
N GLU A 146 -15.88 -8.31 12.85
CA GLU A 146 -16.83 -9.44 12.75
C GLU A 146 -17.72 -9.50 14.00
N ARG A 147 -17.16 -9.43 15.20
CA ARG A 147 -17.94 -9.40 16.46
C ARG A 147 -18.95 -8.25 16.52
N MET A 148 -18.66 -7.10 15.92
CA MET A 148 -19.58 -5.97 15.87
C MET A 148 -20.70 -6.19 14.83
N LEU A 149 -20.41 -6.90 13.75
CA LEU A 149 -21.37 -7.27 12.70
C LEU A 149 -22.26 -8.45 13.11
N ASP A 150 -21.71 -9.43 13.83
CA ASP A 150 -22.42 -10.60 14.34
C ASP A 150 -23.49 -10.24 15.37
N ASN A 151 -23.36 -9.06 16.01
CA ASN A 151 -24.37 -8.55 16.92
C ASN A 151 -25.40 -7.68 16.18
N PRO A 152 -26.63 -8.17 15.93
CA PRO A 152 -27.64 -7.45 15.15
C PRO A 152 -28.10 -6.14 15.82
N LEU A 153 -28.04 -6.04 17.16
CA LEU A 153 -28.41 -4.82 17.89
C LEU A 153 -27.39 -3.71 17.65
N LYS A 154 -26.09 -4.03 17.73
CA LYS A 154 -25.01 -3.08 17.45
C LYS A 154 -25.04 -2.62 16.00
N VAL A 155 -25.32 -3.52 15.05
CA VAL A 155 -25.50 -3.15 13.65
C VAL A 155 -26.68 -2.19 13.47
N ALA A 156 -27.79 -2.41 14.19
CA ALA A 156 -28.93 -1.50 14.15
C ALA A 156 -28.60 -0.12 14.73
N GLU A 157 -27.84 -0.05 15.82
CA GLU A 157 -27.33 1.20 16.39
C GLU A 157 -26.42 1.94 15.41
N PHE A 158 -25.43 1.26 14.81
CA PHE A 158 -24.56 1.87 13.81
C PHE A 158 -25.33 2.41 12.60
N LYS A 159 -26.38 1.71 12.15
CA LYS A 159 -27.25 2.19 11.07
C LYS A 159 -28.01 3.46 11.45
N LYS A 160 -28.54 3.53 12.68
CA LYS A 160 -29.24 4.72 13.18
C LYS A 160 -28.28 5.92 13.27
N ASP A 161 -27.11 5.74 13.88
CA ASP A 161 -26.08 6.78 13.98
C ASP A 161 -25.63 7.29 12.61
N LEU A 162 -25.53 6.39 11.61
CA LEU A 162 -25.14 6.75 10.25
C LEU A 162 -26.21 7.62 9.57
N GLU A 163 -27.49 7.26 9.72
CA GLU A 163 -28.61 8.05 9.21
C GLU A 163 -28.69 9.40 9.90
N GLU A 164 -28.55 9.48 11.22
CA GLU A 164 -28.53 10.74 11.96
C GLU A 164 -27.39 11.66 11.49
N LYS A 165 -26.18 11.13 11.29
CA LYS A 165 -25.05 11.89 10.73
C LYS A 165 -25.31 12.35 9.30
N ARG A 166 -26.04 11.57 8.49
CA ARG A 166 -26.40 11.93 7.12
C ARG A 166 -27.40 13.08 7.11
N LEU A 167 -28.47 12.96 7.90
CA LEU A 167 -29.49 14.00 8.08
C LEU A 167 -28.87 15.29 8.64
N ALA A 168 -27.97 15.20 9.63
CA ALA A 168 -27.27 16.36 10.17
C ALA A 168 -26.37 17.06 9.13
N LYS A 169 -25.70 16.29 8.25
CA LYS A 169 -24.92 16.87 7.14
C LYS A 169 -25.82 17.53 6.09
N GLU A 170 -26.98 16.96 5.79
CA GLU A 170 -27.96 17.54 4.87
C GLU A 170 -28.57 18.82 5.43
N ALA A 171 -28.97 18.82 6.70
CA ALA A 171 -29.45 20.01 7.41
C ALA A 171 -28.41 21.13 7.43
N LYS A 172 -27.13 20.82 7.71
CA LYS A 172 -26.02 21.81 7.63
C LYS A 172 -25.84 22.37 6.22
N LYS A 173 -25.96 21.54 5.18
CA LYS A 173 -25.89 21.99 3.78
C LYS A 173 -27.09 22.87 3.41
N ALA A 174 -28.29 22.51 3.87
CA ALA A 174 -29.52 23.29 3.64
C ALA A 174 -29.43 24.66 4.33
N ALA A 175 -29.06 24.71 5.62
CA ALA A 175 -28.86 25.95 6.36
C ALA A 175 -27.80 26.86 5.71
N LYS A 176 -26.69 26.29 5.22
CA LYS A 176 -25.66 27.07 4.48
C LYS A 176 -26.18 27.64 3.16
N LYS A 177 -27.09 26.94 2.47
CA LYS A 177 -27.72 27.44 1.24
C LYS A 177 -28.73 28.56 1.55
N GLU A 178 -29.54 28.39 2.58
CA GLU A 178 -30.50 29.40 3.05
C GLU A 178 -29.79 30.69 3.48
N ALA A 179 -28.75 30.60 4.31
CA ALA A 179 -27.95 31.74 4.74
C ALA A 179 -27.33 32.51 3.56
N LYS A 180 -26.88 31.80 2.51
CA LYS A 180 -26.38 32.43 1.28
C LYS A 180 -27.48 33.14 0.49
N LYS A 181 -28.70 32.59 0.44
CA LYS A 181 -29.84 33.23 -0.23
C LYS A 181 -30.24 34.51 0.50
N MET A 182 -30.40 34.46 1.83
CA MET A 182 -30.72 35.63 2.67
C MET A 182 -29.68 36.74 2.50
N LYS A 183 -28.38 36.40 2.51
CA LYS A 183 -27.31 37.39 2.28
C LYS A 183 -27.36 38.03 0.89
N LYS A 184 -27.76 37.26 -0.14
CA LYS A 184 -27.90 37.78 -1.52
C LYS A 184 -29.14 38.67 -1.64
N GLU A 185 -30.22 38.34 -0.96
CA GLU A 185 -31.44 39.14 -0.95
C GLU A 185 -31.24 40.46 -0.19
N GLY A 186 -30.58 40.46 0.97
CA GLY A 186 -30.24 41.68 1.70
C GLY A 186 -29.39 42.66 0.89
N LYS A 187 -28.42 42.17 0.10
CA LYS A 187 -27.64 43.02 -0.82
C LYS A 187 -28.47 43.67 -1.91
N ARG A 188 -29.50 42.98 -2.44
CA ARG A 188 -30.37 43.53 -3.48
C ARG A 188 -31.33 44.58 -2.97
N ARG A 189 -31.68 44.55 -1.68
CA ARG A 189 -32.53 45.58 -1.07
C ARG A 189 -31.77 46.87 -0.81
N HIS A 190 -30.50 46.80 -0.40
CA HIS A 190 -29.68 47.98 -0.17
C HIS A 190 -29.39 48.78 -1.46
N ASP A 191 -29.19 48.08 -2.58
CA ASP A 191 -28.94 48.67 -3.91
C ASP A 191 -30.15 49.43 -4.50
N SER A 192 -31.35 49.25 -3.92
CA SER A 192 -32.59 49.87 -4.40
C SER A 192 -32.98 51.15 -3.66
N ASP A 193 -32.31 51.46 -2.54
CA ASP A 193 -32.62 52.64 -1.71
C ASP A 193 -31.64 53.81 -1.94
N ASP A 194 -30.52 53.61 -2.66
CA ASP A 194 -29.53 54.66 -2.97
C ASP A 194 -29.85 55.49 -4.24
N ASP A 195 -30.88 55.13 -5.01
CA ASP A 195 -31.22 55.77 -6.30
C ASP A 195 -32.30 56.88 -6.22
N LYS A 196 -32.55 57.48 -5.04
CA LYS A 196 -33.69 58.42 -4.85
C LYS A 196 -33.38 59.86 -4.46
N ASP A 197 -32.13 60.26 -4.24
CA ASP A 197 -31.84 61.60 -3.68
C ASP A 197 -30.81 62.43 -4.48
N ASP A 198 -30.99 62.58 -5.81
CA ASP A 198 -30.20 63.60 -6.53
C ASP A 198 -30.89 64.18 -7.77
N TRP A 199 -31.95 64.97 -7.61
CA TRP A 199 -32.41 65.94 -8.61
C TRP A 199 -33.20 67.08 -7.91
N LYS A 200 -32.53 68.20 -7.63
CA LYS A 200 -33.18 69.48 -7.32
C LYS A 200 -32.32 70.67 -7.73
#